data_AF-A0A3S9PDV5-F1
#
_entry.id   AF-A0A3S9PDV5-F1
#
_cell.length_a   1.000
_cell.length_b   1.000
_cell.length_c   1.000
_cell.angle_alpha   90.00
_cell.angle_beta   90.00
_cell.angle_gamma   90.00
#
_symmetry.space_group_name_H-M   'P 1'
#
loop_
_entity.id
_entity.type
_entity.pdbx_description
1 polymer ?
#
loop_
_entity_poly.entity_id
_entity_poly.type
_entity_poly.pdbx_seq_one_letter_code
_entity_poly.pdbx_strand_id
1 'polypeptide(L)'
;MIFRSDVLAQAPSAYDALSEYFRDIRAFYEVISVRFAIPEYGVRLTPVAGNELHSNANSYLLSDNSSYPFYLWLPTWLGRFYIDPESVPPDCSVDDCPTDKAGLIAFVWPWLGFNDAYVKDADGPECWFGVADPRPDDPHETVSTTATSLFNYFRVERTLDDEKDGWATGTFAGRDIGCNLTGRWHLRRAPMTALTSYYEVERNIIRPLGEKFTALATAANA
;
A
#
# COMPACT_ATOMS: atom_id res chain seq x y z
N MET A 1 16.90 16.03 -31.79
CA MET A 1 15.59 16.72 -31.63
C MET A 1 15.39 16.94 -30.14
N ILE A 2 15.20 18.19 -29.69
CA ILE A 2 15.12 18.53 -28.25
C ILE A 2 13.71 18.31 -27.70
N PHE A 3 12.68 18.70 -28.45
CA PHE A 3 11.27 18.45 -28.11
C PHE A 3 10.54 17.76 -29.25
N ARG A 4 9.64 16.83 -28.90
CA ARG A 4 8.77 16.13 -29.85
C ARG A 4 7.46 16.92 -29.97
N SER A 5 7.12 17.40 -31.16
CA SER A 5 5.98 18.32 -31.37
C SER A 5 4.63 17.68 -31.07
N ASP A 6 4.48 16.39 -31.36
CA ASP A 6 3.33 15.56 -31.01
C ASP A 6 3.13 15.44 -29.50
N VAL A 7 4.20 15.31 -28.73
CA VAL A 7 4.15 15.28 -27.26
C VAL A 7 3.76 16.65 -26.69
N LEU A 8 4.34 17.74 -27.21
CA LEU A 8 4.00 19.10 -26.77
C LEU A 8 2.52 19.43 -27.01
N ALA A 9 1.93 18.93 -28.09
CA ALA A 9 0.52 19.14 -28.40
C ALA A 9 -0.42 18.43 -27.42
N GLN A 10 -0.02 17.27 -26.86
CA GLN A 10 -0.82 16.48 -25.92
C GLN A 10 -0.54 16.82 -24.45
N ALA A 11 0.56 17.52 -24.16
CA ALA A 11 0.99 17.78 -22.79
C ALA A 11 -0.07 18.47 -21.92
N PRO A 12 -0.84 19.47 -22.39
CA PRO A 12 -1.88 20.10 -21.56
C PRO A 12 -2.99 19.13 -21.14
N SER A 13 -3.55 18.36 -22.07
CA SER A 13 -4.64 17.43 -21.76
C SER A 13 -4.17 16.26 -20.89
N ALA A 14 -2.94 15.78 -21.10
CA ALA A 14 -2.34 14.77 -20.22
C ALA A 14 -2.12 15.29 -18.79
N TYR A 15 -1.69 16.55 -18.65
CA TYR A 15 -1.54 17.20 -17.35
C TYR A 15 -2.88 17.33 -16.61
N ASP A 16 -3.93 17.75 -17.31
CA ASP A 16 -5.27 17.90 -16.72
C ASP A 16 -5.79 16.55 -16.22
N ALA A 17 -5.72 15.50 -17.04
CA ALA A 17 -6.16 14.15 -16.67
C ALA A 17 -5.37 13.57 -15.47
N LEU A 18 -4.05 13.74 -15.45
CA LEU A 18 -3.24 13.31 -14.30
C LEU A 18 -3.56 14.12 -13.04
N SER A 19 -3.82 15.42 -13.20
CA SER A 19 -4.19 16.29 -12.07
C SER A 19 -5.53 15.89 -11.46
N GLU A 20 -6.51 15.52 -12.27
CA GLU A 20 -7.79 14.97 -11.81
C GLU A 20 -7.59 13.65 -11.08
N TYR A 21 -6.82 12.73 -11.67
CA TYR A 21 -6.49 11.46 -11.03
C TYR A 21 -5.85 11.65 -9.64
N PHE A 22 -4.86 12.53 -9.48
CA PHE A 22 -4.23 12.75 -8.17
C PHE A 22 -5.17 13.43 -7.16
N ARG A 23 -6.13 14.25 -7.62
CA ARG A 23 -7.18 14.81 -6.75
C ARG A 23 -8.10 13.70 -6.25
N ASP A 24 -8.48 12.77 -7.13
CA ASP A 24 -9.32 11.62 -6.77
C ASP A 24 -8.61 10.69 -5.80
N ILE A 25 -7.31 10.41 -6.01
CA ILE A 25 -6.49 9.63 -5.08
C ILE A 25 -6.45 10.29 -3.69
N ARG A 26 -6.27 11.61 -3.63
CA ARG A 26 -6.28 12.33 -2.36
C ARG A 26 -7.64 12.21 -1.66
N ALA A 27 -8.73 12.47 -2.38
CA ALA A 27 -10.09 12.36 -1.83
C ALA A 27 -10.39 10.92 -1.35
N PHE A 28 -9.93 9.92 -2.09
CA PHE A 28 -10.03 8.50 -1.72
C PHE A 28 -9.34 8.21 -0.38
N TYR A 29 -8.10 8.67 -0.18
CA TYR A 29 -7.39 8.49 1.09
C TYR A 29 -7.99 9.31 2.24
N GLU A 30 -8.55 10.49 1.98
CA GLU A 30 -9.29 11.26 2.99
C GLU A 30 -10.52 10.45 3.49
N VAL A 31 -11.28 9.84 2.57
CA VAL A 31 -12.40 8.96 2.93
C VAL A 31 -11.93 7.76 3.76
N ILE A 32 -10.87 7.07 3.31
CA ILE A 32 -10.33 5.92 4.04
C ILE A 32 -9.90 6.31 5.45
N SER A 33 -9.11 7.37 5.60
CA SER A 33 -8.59 7.80 6.91
C SER A 33 -9.71 8.16 7.88
N VAL A 34 -10.76 8.85 7.42
CA VAL A 34 -11.92 9.19 8.27
C VAL A 34 -12.63 7.92 8.75
N ARG A 35 -12.76 6.92 7.89
CA ARG A 35 -13.49 5.69 8.20
C ARG A 35 -12.73 4.72 9.05
N PHE A 36 -11.46 4.55 8.79
CA PHE A 36 -10.57 3.75 9.63
C PHE A 36 -10.37 4.32 11.03
N ALA A 37 -10.54 5.64 11.24
CA ALA A 37 -10.53 6.21 12.59
C ALA A 37 -11.73 5.76 13.47
N ILE A 38 -12.79 5.21 12.86
CA ILE A 38 -13.99 4.74 13.54
C ILE A 38 -13.92 3.20 13.63
N PRO A 39 -13.97 2.60 14.84
CA PRO A 39 -13.82 1.16 15.01
C PRO A 39 -15.10 0.36 14.66
N GLU A 40 -15.77 0.73 13.57
CA GLU A 40 -17.05 0.11 13.17
C GLU A 40 -16.91 -1.36 12.79
N TYR A 41 -15.75 -1.76 12.25
CA TYR A 41 -15.45 -3.13 11.85
C TYR A 41 -14.43 -3.80 12.76
N GLY A 42 -14.47 -3.47 14.05
CA GLY A 42 -13.71 -4.15 15.11
C GLY A 42 -12.32 -3.56 15.40
N VAL A 43 -11.81 -2.66 14.54
CA VAL A 43 -10.49 -2.06 14.71
C VAL A 43 -10.50 -0.59 14.31
N ARG A 44 -9.76 0.25 15.04
CA ARG A 44 -9.38 1.59 14.61
C ARG A 44 -8.05 1.49 13.90
N LEU A 45 -7.94 1.98 12.67
CA LEU A 45 -6.68 1.99 11.94
C LEU A 45 -6.21 3.44 11.73
N THR A 46 -4.98 3.74 12.13
CA THR A 46 -4.33 5.04 11.95
C THR A 46 -3.18 4.95 10.97
N PRO A 47 -2.96 5.97 10.13
CA PRO A 47 -1.94 5.89 9.11
C PRO A 47 -0.52 5.93 9.70
N VAL A 48 0.37 5.12 9.13
CA VAL A 48 1.83 5.17 9.37
C VAL A 48 2.42 6.31 8.54
N ALA A 49 3.38 7.04 9.09
CA ALA A 49 3.99 8.23 8.48
C ALA A 49 2.98 9.36 8.14
N GLY A 50 1.89 9.45 8.92
CA GLY A 50 0.90 10.52 8.80
C GLY A 50 0.16 10.53 7.46
N ASN A 51 0.28 11.63 6.71
CA ASN A 51 -0.47 11.83 5.46
C ASN A 51 0.33 11.49 4.19
N GLU A 52 1.55 11.00 4.34
CA GLU A 52 2.41 10.67 3.20
C GLU A 52 1.90 9.44 2.46
N LEU A 53 2.26 9.34 1.17
CA LEU A 53 2.00 8.17 0.34
C LEU A 53 3.34 7.60 -0.11
N HIS A 54 3.49 6.30 0.04
CA HIS A 54 4.55 5.56 -0.62
C HIS A 54 4.31 5.58 -2.11
N SER A 55 5.38 5.70 -2.90
CA SER A 55 5.29 5.65 -4.34
C SER A 55 6.51 4.96 -4.93
N ASN A 56 6.32 4.27 -6.05
CA ASN A 56 7.40 3.57 -6.75
C ASN A 56 8.26 4.47 -7.64
N ALA A 57 7.95 5.77 -7.68
CA ALA A 57 8.78 6.78 -8.32
C ALA A 57 9.43 7.62 -7.22
N ASN A 58 10.76 7.56 -7.10
CA ASN A 58 11.46 8.54 -6.29
C ASN A 58 11.22 9.90 -6.91
N SER A 59 10.50 10.76 -6.17
CA SER A 59 10.32 12.21 -6.33
C SER A 59 10.99 12.77 -7.57
N TYR A 60 10.23 13.40 -8.50
CA TYR A 60 10.58 14.17 -9.73
C TYR A 60 11.97 14.87 -9.81
N LEU A 61 13.02 14.22 -9.37
CA LEU A 61 14.38 14.65 -9.29
C LEU A 61 14.96 14.21 -10.61
N LEU A 62 14.90 15.15 -11.54
CA LEU A 62 15.77 15.22 -12.70
C LEU A 62 17.22 15.36 -12.23
N SER A 63 17.75 14.32 -11.61
CA SER A 63 19.13 14.24 -11.17
C SER A 63 19.77 12.99 -11.77
N ASP A 64 20.94 13.16 -12.36
CA ASP A 64 21.75 12.06 -12.90
C ASP A 64 22.20 11.06 -11.80
N ASN A 65 21.92 11.34 -10.53
CA ASN A 65 22.26 10.51 -9.37
C ASN A 65 21.08 9.64 -8.86
N SER A 66 19.94 9.57 -9.55
CA SER A 66 18.81 8.73 -9.13
C SER A 66 19.14 7.23 -9.22
N SER A 67 18.90 6.49 -8.14
CA SER A 67 19.11 5.03 -8.07
C SER A 67 18.02 4.21 -8.77
N TYR A 68 16.94 4.85 -9.23
CA TYR A 68 15.86 4.20 -9.98
C TYR A 68 16.06 4.40 -11.48
N PRO A 69 15.82 3.37 -12.30
CA PRO A 69 16.02 3.47 -13.73
C PRO A 69 15.09 4.54 -14.32
N PHE A 70 15.66 5.38 -15.19
CA PHE A 70 15.10 6.60 -15.79
C PHE A 70 13.73 6.45 -16.49
N TYR A 71 13.17 5.23 -16.60
CA TYR A 71 11.90 4.97 -17.28
C TYR A 71 10.66 5.16 -16.40
N LEU A 72 10.78 5.14 -15.07
CA LEU A 72 9.66 5.42 -14.15
C LEU A 72 9.62 6.92 -13.80
N TRP A 73 9.08 7.71 -14.73
CA TRP A 73 8.94 9.16 -14.58
C TRP A 73 7.72 9.58 -13.75
N LEU A 74 6.68 8.74 -13.70
CA LEU A 74 5.45 8.96 -12.96
C LEU A 74 5.17 7.78 -12.02
N PRO A 75 4.70 8.03 -10.79
CA PRO A 75 4.31 6.97 -9.89
C PRO A 75 3.11 6.22 -10.47
N THR A 76 3.26 4.90 -10.63
CA THR A 76 2.16 4.02 -11.01
C THR A 76 1.52 3.39 -9.79
N TRP A 77 2.26 3.29 -8.69
CA TRP A 77 1.79 2.88 -7.37
C TRP A 77 1.75 4.06 -6.42
N LEU A 78 0.66 4.16 -5.66
CA LEU A 78 0.49 5.10 -4.55
C LEU A 78 -0.07 4.33 -3.38
N GLY A 79 0.66 4.26 -2.27
CA GLY A 79 0.30 3.39 -1.15
C GLY A 79 0.27 4.10 0.19
N ARG A 80 -0.61 3.66 1.09
CA ARG A 80 -0.56 4.00 2.51
C ARG A 80 -0.68 2.76 3.38
N PHE A 81 -0.01 2.82 4.52
CA PHE A 81 -0.05 1.80 5.57
C PHE A 81 -0.82 2.30 6.77
N TYR A 82 -1.40 1.37 7.52
CA TYR A 82 -2.16 1.66 8.72
C TYR A 82 -1.88 0.63 9.80
N ILE A 83 -1.99 1.06 11.05
CA ILE A 83 -1.83 0.20 12.22
C ILE A 83 -2.97 0.45 13.20
N ASP A 84 -3.24 -0.53 14.06
CA ASP A 84 -4.09 -0.33 15.21
C ASP A 84 -3.33 0.41 16.31
N PRO A 85 -3.69 1.65 16.68
CA PRO A 85 -3.00 2.35 17.75
C PRO A 85 -3.22 1.69 19.12
N GLU A 86 -4.24 0.83 19.29
CA GLU A 86 -4.48 0.10 20.54
C GLU A 86 -3.51 -1.07 20.73
N SER A 87 -2.88 -1.57 19.66
CA SER A 87 -1.81 -2.59 19.77
C SER A 87 -0.45 -1.99 20.11
N VAL A 88 -0.27 -0.67 19.97
CA VAL A 88 1.00 0.00 20.22
C VAL A 88 1.16 0.31 21.72
N PRO A 89 2.31 -0.03 22.34
CA PRO A 89 2.60 0.34 23.72
C PRO A 89 2.47 1.85 24.00
N PRO A 90 1.92 2.25 25.15
CA PRO A 90 1.61 3.67 25.44
C PRO A 90 2.85 4.57 25.55
N ASP A 91 4.04 4.00 25.69
CA ASP A 91 5.33 4.70 25.77
C ASP A 91 6.00 4.88 24.40
N CYS A 92 5.33 4.51 23.30
CA CYS A 92 5.88 4.60 21.96
C CYS A 92 4.96 5.33 20.98
N SER A 93 5.55 6.02 20.00
CA SER A 93 4.82 6.52 18.85
C SER A 93 4.55 5.34 17.89
N VAL A 94 3.48 5.43 17.08
CA VAL A 94 3.19 4.42 16.05
C VAL A 94 4.39 4.19 15.14
N ASP A 95 5.00 5.26 14.64
CA ASP A 95 6.04 5.18 13.60
C ASP A 95 7.37 4.62 14.12
N ASP A 96 7.70 4.91 15.39
CA ASP A 96 8.96 4.52 16.05
C ASP A 96 8.84 3.21 16.84
N CYS A 97 7.64 2.64 16.96
CA CYS A 97 7.44 1.39 17.66
C CYS A 97 8.13 0.24 16.94
N PRO A 98 8.86 -0.64 17.66
CA PRO A 98 9.31 -1.91 17.10
C PRO A 98 8.13 -2.70 16.52
N THR A 99 8.27 -3.16 15.27
CA THR A 99 7.18 -3.84 14.56
C THR A 99 6.71 -5.11 15.28
N ASP A 100 7.61 -5.83 15.97
CA ASP A 100 7.29 -7.01 16.75
C ASP A 100 6.32 -6.74 17.93
N LYS A 101 6.31 -5.50 18.44
CA LYS A 101 5.39 -5.03 19.48
C LYS A 101 4.12 -4.45 18.91
N ALA A 102 4.20 -3.79 17.76
CA ALA A 102 3.08 -3.10 17.14
C ALA A 102 2.14 -4.07 16.40
N GLY A 103 2.69 -5.18 15.86
CA GLY A 103 1.94 -6.30 15.30
C GLY A 103 1.58 -6.12 13.83
N LEU A 104 0.29 -6.30 13.52
CA LEU A 104 -0.20 -6.34 12.14
C LEU A 104 -0.14 -4.96 11.48
N ILE A 105 0.20 -4.94 10.19
CA ILE A 105 0.19 -3.73 9.36
C ILE A 105 -0.83 -3.89 8.23
N ALA A 106 -1.83 -3.02 8.18
CA ALA A 106 -2.76 -2.92 7.07
C ALA A 106 -2.20 -2.03 5.95
N PHE A 107 -2.62 -2.24 4.72
CA PHE A 107 -2.22 -1.43 3.58
C PHE A 107 -3.34 -1.25 2.56
N VAL A 108 -3.31 -0.12 1.85
CA VAL A 108 -4.19 0.19 0.71
C VAL A 108 -3.37 0.92 -0.35
N TRP A 109 -3.27 0.35 -1.54
CA TRP A 109 -2.38 0.75 -2.63
C TRP A 109 -3.12 0.79 -3.97
N PRO A 110 -3.59 1.96 -4.42
CA PRO A 110 -3.91 2.20 -5.82
C PRO A 110 -2.71 1.96 -6.75
N TRP A 111 -2.99 1.28 -7.85
CA TRP A 111 -2.08 0.99 -8.95
C TRP A 111 -2.76 1.25 -10.28
N LEU A 112 -2.03 1.87 -11.21
CA LEU A 112 -2.54 2.10 -12.56
C LEU A 112 -2.69 0.81 -13.39
N GLY A 113 -2.21 -0.33 -12.90
CA GLY A 113 -2.34 -1.63 -13.56
C GLY A 113 -1.22 -1.97 -14.53
N PHE A 114 -0.15 -1.17 -14.59
CA PHE A 114 0.97 -1.40 -15.50
C PHE A 114 2.31 -0.84 -14.99
N ASN A 115 3.39 -1.12 -15.73
CA ASN A 115 4.75 -0.60 -15.50
C ASN A 115 5.34 -0.98 -14.14
N ASP A 116 5.07 -2.20 -13.67
CA ASP A 116 5.80 -2.81 -12.57
C ASP A 116 6.58 -4.02 -13.12
N ALA A 117 7.89 -4.06 -12.91
CA ALA A 117 8.74 -5.12 -13.44
C ALA A 117 8.49 -6.49 -12.78
N TYR A 118 7.77 -6.51 -11.66
CA TYR A 118 7.58 -7.69 -10.83
C TYR A 118 6.10 -8.06 -10.61
N VAL A 119 5.18 -7.33 -11.24
CA VAL A 119 3.74 -7.62 -11.21
C VAL A 119 3.24 -7.66 -12.64
N LYS A 120 2.47 -8.69 -12.98
CA LYS A 120 1.86 -8.78 -14.31
C LYS A 120 0.83 -7.65 -14.48
N ASP A 121 0.90 -6.95 -15.61
CA ASP A 121 -0.08 -5.92 -15.98
C ASP A 121 -1.53 -6.42 -15.84
N ALA A 122 -2.40 -5.54 -15.34
CA ALA A 122 -3.82 -5.75 -15.18
C ALA A 122 -4.61 -5.14 -16.37
N ASP A 123 -5.88 -5.53 -16.50
CA ASP A 123 -6.77 -5.01 -17.56
C ASP A 123 -7.14 -3.52 -17.36
N GLY A 124 -6.80 -2.94 -16.20
CA GLY A 124 -7.00 -1.54 -15.87
C GLY A 124 -6.54 -1.20 -14.45
N PRO A 125 -6.79 0.02 -13.96
CA PRO A 125 -6.39 0.43 -12.62
C PRO A 125 -7.06 -0.39 -11.51
N GLU A 126 -6.26 -0.80 -10.53
CA GLU A 126 -6.68 -1.60 -9.39
C GLU A 126 -6.30 -0.93 -8.07
N CYS A 127 -7.04 -1.25 -7.02
CA CYS A 127 -6.65 -0.96 -5.65
C CYS A 127 -6.36 -2.27 -4.93
N TRP A 128 -5.13 -2.40 -4.47
CA TRP A 128 -4.66 -3.54 -3.70
C TRP A 128 -4.74 -3.19 -2.22
N PHE A 129 -5.38 -4.03 -1.42
CA PHE A 129 -5.49 -3.77 0.01
C PHE A 129 -5.37 -5.05 0.81
N GLY A 130 -4.86 -4.95 2.03
CA GLY A 130 -4.54 -6.14 2.77
C GLY A 130 -3.93 -5.91 4.13
N VAL A 131 -3.59 -7.03 4.76
CA VAL A 131 -2.98 -7.07 6.09
C VAL A 131 -1.74 -7.94 6.02
N ALA A 132 -0.65 -7.45 6.55
CA ALA A 132 0.59 -8.19 6.76
C ALA A 132 0.81 -8.44 8.26
N ASP A 133 1.34 -9.62 8.57
CA ASP A 133 2.05 -9.95 9.82
C ASP A 133 3.55 -10.00 9.49
N PRO A 134 4.20 -8.84 9.27
CA PRO A 134 5.62 -8.80 8.92
C PRO A 134 6.47 -9.10 10.14
N ARG A 135 7.56 -9.84 9.93
CA ARG A 135 8.55 -10.16 10.96
C ARG A 135 9.93 -9.78 10.44
N PRO A 136 10.39 -8.54 10.72
CA PRO A 136 11.72 -8.12 10.34
C PRO A 136 12.78 -8.94 11.11
N ASP A 137 13.91 -9.20 10.47
CA ASP A 137 15.04 -9.89 11.10
C ASP A 137 15.65 -9.07 12.25
N ASP A 138 15.60 -7.73 12.15
CA ASP A 138 16.00 -6.82 13.23
C ASP A 138 14.81 -6.58 14.17
N PRO A 139 14.88 -7.02 15.45
CA PRO A 139 13.81 -6.82 16.43
C PRO A 139 13.63 -5.35 16.85
N HIS A 140 14.52 -4.46 16.43
CA HIS A 140 14.40 -3.02 16.65
C HIS A 140 13.93 -2.25 15.42
N GLU A 141 13.64 -2.94 14.31
CA GLU A 141 13.08 -2.30 13.14
C GLU A 141 11.70 -1.70 13.46
N THR A 142 11.54 -0.43 13.14
CA THR A 142 10.33 0.32 13.46
C THR A 142 9.22 0.05 12.44
N VAL A 143 7.96 0.30 12.83
CA VAL A 143 6.79 0.18 11.95
C VAL A 143 6.98 0.96 10.65
N SER A 144 7.50 2.19 10.71
CA SER A 144 7.74 3.02 9.51
C SER A 144 8.78 2.40 8.57
N THR A 145 9.85 1.82 9.13
CA THR A 145 10.87 1.12 8.35
C THR A 145 10.32 -0.16 7.74
N THR A 146 9.57 -0.95 8.52
CA THR A 146 8.94 -2.18 8.02
C THR A 146 7.87 -1.90 6.97
N ALA A 147 7.08 -0.83 7.09
CA ALA A 147 6.15 -0.39 6.05
C ALA A 147 6.87 -0.09 4.73
N THR A 148 8.03 0.58 4.80
CA THR A 148 8.88 0.82 3.63
C THR A 148 9.40 -0.50 3.03
N SER A 149 9.87 -1.43 3.85
CA SER A 149 10.30 -2.76 3.43
C SER A 149 9.15 -3.55 2.78
N LEU A 150 7.95 -3.49 3.35
CA LEU A 150 6.74 -4.10 2.78
C LEU A 150 6.46 -3.57 1.37
N PHE A 151 6.45 -2.24 1.21
CA PHE A 151 6.22 -1.62 -0.09
C PHE A 151 7.27 -2.05 -1.13
N ASN A 152 8.53 -2.10 -0.72
CA ASN A 152 9.64 -2.40 -1.61
C ASN A 152 9.74 -3.88 -1.99
N TYR A 153 9.35 -4.80 -1.11
CA TYR A 153 9.61 -6.25 -1.27
C TYR A 153 8.35 -7.11 -1.42
N PHE A 154 7.15 -6.55 -1.29
CA PHE A 154 5.93 -7.29 -1.58
C PHE A 154 5.87 -7.71 -3.06
N ARG A 155 5.78 -9.02 -3.34
CA ARG A 155 5.82 -9.60 -4.69
C ARG A 155 4.83 -10.76 -4.83
N VAL A 156 3.57 -10.45 -5.12
CA VAL A 156 2.50 -11.46 -5.21
C VAL A 156 2.86 -12.64 -6.12
N GLU A 157 3.48 -12.39 -7.27
CA GLU A 157 3.86 -13.44 -8.25
C GLU A 157 4.90 -14.43 -7.71
N ARG A 158 5.62 -14.07 -6.64
CA ARG A 158 6.70 -14.90 -6.06
C ARG A 158 6.34 -15.48 -4.70
N THR A 159 5.47 -14.79 -3.96
CA THR A 159 5.21 -15.10 -2.55
C THR A 159 3.79 -15.61 -2.29
N LEU A 160 2.95 -15.75 -3.33
CA LEU A 160 1.60 -16.29 -3.23
C LEU A 160 1.63 -17.78 -2.87
N ASP A 161 0.90 -18.14 -1.82
CA ASP A 161 0.73 -19.52 -1.37
C ASP A 161 -0.63 -20.09 -1.82
N ASP A 162 -1.72 -19.32 -1.62
CA ASP A 162 -3.10 -19.77 -1.88
C ASP A 162 -4.05 -18.58 -2.07
N GLU A 163 -5.24 -18.83 -2.61
CA GLU A 163 -6.33 -17.85 -2.69
C GLU A 163 -7.65 -18.48 -2.22
N LYS A 164 -8.27 -17.85 -1.22
CA LYS A 164 -9.53 -18.33 -0.64
C LYS A 164 -10.46 -17.17 -0.29
N ASP A 165 -11.74 -17.31 -0.64
CA ASP A 165 -12.79 -16.31 -0.37
C ASP A 165 -12.44 -14.88 -0.85
N GLY A 166 -11.73 -14.80 -1.99
CA GLY A 166 -11.26 -13.54 -2.59
C GLY A 166 -10.06 -12.91 -1.88
N TRP A 167 -9.42 -13.62 -0.94
CA TRP A 167 -8.17 -13.24 -0.31
C TRP A 167 -7.03 -14.12 -0.81
N ALA A 168 -6.11 -13.51 -1.55
CA ALA A 168 -4.80 -14.08 -1.80
C ALA A 168 -4.00 -14.07 -0.49
N THR A 169 -3.31 -15.16 -0.19
CA THR A 169 -2.45 -15.28 0.98
C THR A 169 -1.06 -15.70 0.54
N GLY A 170 -0.06 -15.14 1.17
CA GLY A 170 1.32 -15.52 0.91
C GLY A 170 2.25 -15.26 2.07
N THR A 171 3.52 -15.56 1.85
CA THR A 171 4.54 -15.56 2.90
C THR A 171 5.78 -14.80 2.44
N PHE A 172 6.27 -13.89 3.28
CA PHE A 172 7.62 -13.35 3.09
C PHE A 172 8.63 -14.40 3.51
N ALA A 173 9.55 -14.75 2.61
CA ALA A 173 10.48 -15.84 2.84
C ALA A 173 11.91 -15.38 3.21
N GLY A 174 12.18 -14.07 3.29
CA GLY A 174 13.55 -13.54 3.49
C GLY A 174 14.55 -13.97 2.39
N ARG A 175 14.06 -14.41 1.22
CA ARG A 175 14.89 -15.06 0.16
C ARG A 175 15.38 -14.10 -0.92
N ASP A 176 14.82 -12.90 -1.01
CA ASP A 176 15.21 -11.91 -2.00
C ASP A 176 16.30 -10.99 -1.44
N ILE A 177 17.29 -10.62 -2.27
CA ILE A 177 18.40 -9.75 -1.86
C ILE A 177 17.83 -8.42 -1.31
N GLY A 178 18.14 -8.14 -0.04
CA GLY A 178 17.71 -6.94 0.67
C GLY A 178 16.36 -7.05 1.37
N CYS A 179 15.57 -8.11 1.15
CA CYS A 179 14.35 -8.36 1.90
C CYS A 179 14.68 -9.04 3.22
N ASN A 180 14.52 -8.32 4.33
CA ASN A 180 14.70 -8.81 5.69
C ASN A 180 13.37 -9.19 6.37
N LEU A 181 12.30 -9.30 5.59
CA LEU A 181 10.97 -9.63 6.11
C LEU A 181 10.71 -11.13 6.00
N THR A 182 10.22 -11.68 7.11
CA THR A 182 9.49 -12.95 7.15
C THR A 182 8.03 -12.71 7.55
N GLY A 183 7.24 -13.78 7.69
CA GLY A 183 5.83 -13.67 8.10
C GLY A 183 4.86 -13.76 6.93
N ARG A 184 3.61 -13.35 7.14
CA ARG A 184 2.50 -13.60 6.19
C ARG A 184 1.85 -12.32 5.71
N TRP A 185 1.22 -12.39 4.55
CA TRP A 185 0.37 -11.33 4.03
C TRP A 185 -0.92 -11.89 3.48
N HIS A 186 -1.96 -11.06 3.53
CA HIS A 186 -3.26 -11.31 2.94
C HIS A 186 -3.62 -10.12 2.08
N LEU A 187 -3.91 -10.37 0.80
CA LEU A 187 -4.20 -9.36 -0.21
C LEU A 187 -5.57 -9.61 -0.83
N ARG A 188 -6.32 -8.54 -1.03
CA ARG A 188 -7.46 -8.50 -1.94
C ARG A 188 -7.30 -7.34 -2.91
N ARG A 189 -7.90 -7.48 -4.09
CA ARG A 189 -7.84 -6.48 -5.16
C ARG A 189 -9.26 -6.02 -5.48
N ALA A 190 -9.41 -4.75 -5.81
CA ALA A 190 -10.66 -4.17 -6.32
C ALA A 190 -10.36 -3.29 -7.54
N PRO A 191 -11.08 -3.44 -8.66
CA PRO A 191 -10.97 -2.49 -9.77
C PRO A 191 -11.29 -1.08 -9.29
N MET A 192 -10.49 -0.07 -9.64
CA MET A 192 -10.78 1.31 -9.22
C MET A 192 -12.08 1.84 -9.82
N THR A 193 -12.51 1.28 -10.96
CA THR A 193 -13.81 1.57 -11.58
C THR A 193 -15.00 1.14 -10.73
N ALA A 194 -14.79 0.29 -9.72
CA ALA A 194 -15.81 -0.08 -8.74
C ALA A 194 -15.79 0.82 -7.49
N LEU A 195 -14.87 1.78 -7.36
CA LEU A 195 -14.64 2.59 -6.16
C LEU A 195 -15.13 4.03 -6.33
N THR A 196 -16.30 4.21 -6.94
CA THR A 196 -16.79 5.52 -7.42
C THR A 196 -17.63 6.29 -6.41
N SER A 197 -17.92 5.70 -5.25
CA SER A 197 -18.68 6.36 -4.18
C SER A 197 -18.21 5.89 -2.82
N TYR A 198 -18.51 6.69 -1.79
CA TYR A 198 -18.27 6.33 -0.39
C TYR A 198 -18.81 4.93 -0.05
N TYR A 199 -20.03 4.61 -0.49
CA TYR A 199 -20.65 3.30 -0.23
C TYR A 199 -19.85 2.15 -0.84
N GLU A 200 -19.36 2.33 -2.06
CA GLU A 200 -18.55 1.30 -2.71
C GLU A 200 -17.15 1.18 -2.11
N VAL A 201 -16.52 2.29 -1.70
CA VAL A 201 -15.24 2.23 -0.96
C VAL A 201 -15.43 1.51 0.38
N GLU A 202 -16.52 1.81 1.08
CA GLU A 202 -16.89 1.17 2.34
C GLU A 202 -17.05 -0.35 2.16
N ARG A 203 -17.87 -0.75 1.18
CA ARG A 203 -18.21 -2.14 0.91
C ARG A 203 -17.04 -2.96 0.38
N ASN A 204 -16.23 -2.39 -0.50
CA ASN A 204 -15.21 -3.14 -1.23
C ASN A 204 -13.82 -3.08 -0.58
N ILE A 205 -13.55 -2.08 0.29
CA ILE A 205 -12.24 -1.91 0.93
C ILE A 205 -12.35 -1.84 2.45
N ILE A 206 -13.08 -0.86 2.99
CA ILE A 206 -13.00 -0.53 4.42
C ILE A 206 -13.50 -1.69 5.28
N ARG A 207 -14.73 -2.15 5.02
CA ARG A 207 -15.33 -3.28 5.73
C ARG A 207 -14.50 -4.56 5.61
N PRO A 208 -14.17 -5.08 4.41
CA PRO A 208 -13.43 -6.32 4.31
C PRO A 208 -12.03 -6.22 4.93
N LEU A 209 -11.37 -5.06 4.84
CA LEU A 209 -10.06 -4.87 5.47
C LEU A 209 -10.16 -4.90 7.00
N GLY A 210 -11.11 -4.18 7.59
CA GLY A 210 -11.33 -4.15 9.04
C GLY A 210 -11.71 -5.51 9.61
N GLU A 211 -12.63 -6.22 8.95
CA GLU A 211 -13.02 -7.59 9.33
C GLU A 211 -11.82 -8.56 9.24
N LYS A 212 -11.01 -8.48 8.18
CA LYS A 212 -9.82 -9.32 8.00
C LYS A 212 -8.75 -9.03 9.05
N PHE A 213 -8.47 -7.75 9.33
CA PHE A 213 -7.51 -7.34 10.34
C PHE A 213 -7.91 -7.86 11.72
N THR A 214 -9.16 -7.63 12.12
CA THR A 214 -9.70 -8.09 13.41
C THR A 214 -9.63 -9.62 13.55
N ALA A 215 -9.97 -10.35 12.48
CA ALA A 215 -9.89 -11.81 12.48
C ALA A 215 -8.45 -12.32 12.68
N LEU A 216 -7.47 -11.69 12.03
CA LEU A 216 -6.06 -12.05 12.17
C LEU A 216 -5.50 -11.68 13.54
N ALA A 217 -5.84 -10.49 14.05
CA ALA A 217 -5.44 -10.05 15.38
C ALA A 217 -5.97 -10.98 16.48
N THR A 218 -7.21 -11.44 16.34
CA THR A 218 -7.81 -12.41 17.27
C THR A 218 -7.11 -13.76 17.20
N ALA A 219 -6.78 -14.24 15.99
CA ALA A 219 -6.10 -15.52 15.80
C ALA A 219 -4.64 -15.51 16.31
N ALA A 220 -3.98 -14.36 16.32
CA ALA A 220 -2.63 -14.22 16.86
C ALA A 220 -2.58 -14.25 18.40
N ASN A 221 -3.69 -13.88 19.06
CA ASN A 221 -3.82 -13.82 20.51
C ASN A 221 -4.45 -15.09 21.14
N ALA A 222 -4.86 -16.06 20.31
CA ALA A 222 -5.48 -17.32 20.73
C ALA A 222 -4.46 -18.46 20.79
#